data_AF-A0A8B3FM04-F1
#
_entry.id   AF-A0A8B3FM04-F1
#
_cell.length_a   1.000
_cell.length_b   1.000
_cell.length_c   1.000
_cell.angle_alpha   90.00
_cell.angle_beta   90.00
_cell.angle_gamma   90.00
#
_symmetry.space_group_name_H-M   'P 1'
#
loop_
_entity.id
_entity.type
_entity.pdbx_description
1 polymer ?
#
loop_
_entity_poly.entity_id
_entity_poly.type
_entity_poly.pdbx_seq_one_letter_code
_entity_poly.pdbx_strand_id
1 'polypeptide(L)'
;MVTVELAVSILTAALIVAALCWVIGVVGTQIRCQDSAMAIARQLARGDEAGAQRARASVPSGSSVQVSYDGDVVQVVVDDELSWGRLGPVAVSGRATVTREPHAAGQRP
;
A
#
# COMPACT_ATOMS: atom_id res chain seq x y z
N MET A 1 37.77 10.81 -28.80
CA MET A 1 36.69 11.45 -28.02
C MET A 1 35.51 10.50 -27.76
N VAL A 2 35.37 9.39 -28.50
CA VAL A 2 34.23 8.46 -28.43
C VAL A 2 34.18 7.60 -27.15
N THR A 3 35.31 7.21 -26.57
CA THR A 3 35.33 6.28 -25.42
C THR A 3 34.74 6.89 -24.15
N VAL A 4 34.99 8.18 -23.93
CA VAL A 4 34.45 8.91 -22.76
C VAL A 4 32.93 9.08 -22.92
N GLU A 5 32.46 9.45 -24.11
CA GLU A 5 31.02 9.59 -24.41
C GLU A 5 30.28 8.27 -24.20
N LEU A 6 30.85 7.15 -24.65
CA LEU A 6 30.28 5.82 -24.42
C LEU A 6 30.29 5.42 -22.94
N ALA A 7 31.37 5.70 -22.21
CA ALA A 7 31.43 5.39 -20.79
C ALA A 7 30.37 6.17 -20.00
N VAL A 8 30.20 7.46 -20.30
CA VAL A 8 29.19 8.32 -19.67
C VAL A 8 27.78 7.83 -20.02
N SER A 9 27.49 7.53 -21.29
CA SER A 9 26.16 7.08 -21.70
C SER A 9 25.76 5.74 -21.06
N ILE A 10 26.69 4.78 -20.97
CA ILE A 10 26.45 3.50 -20.30
C ILE A 10 26.20 3.71 -18.80
N LEU A 11 26.99 4.56 -18.14
CA LEU A 11 26.80 4.87 -16.72
C LEU A 11 25.45 5.53 -16.48
N THR A 12 25.06 6.52 -17.30
CA THR A 12 23.77 7.18 -17.23
C THR A 12 22.63 6.19 -17.45
N ALA A 13 22.72 5.32 -18.46
CA ALA A 13 21.71 4.30 -18.71
C ALA A 13 21.56 3.33 -17.53
N ALA A 14 22.66 2.89 -16.92
CA ALA A 14 22.64 2.03 -15.75
C ALA A 14 21.95 2.69 -14.54
N LEU A 15 22.21 3.97 -14.31
CA LEU A 15 21.53 4.74 -13.25
C LEU A 15 20.02 4.89 -13.52
N ILE A 16 19.63 5.13 -14.77
CA ILE A 16 18.22 5.20 -15.16
C ILE A 16 17.52 3.85 -14.90
N VAL A 17 18.12 2.73 -15.31
CA VAL A 17 17.56 1.40 -15.07
C VAL A 17 17.42 1.12 -13.58
N ALA A 18 18.43 1.46 -12.77
CA ALA A 18 18.36 1.31 -11.32
C ALA A 18 17.21 2.15 -10.71
N ALA A 19 17.04 3.39 -11.17
CA ALA A 19 15.93 4.26 -10.75
C ALA A 19 14.56 3.69 -11.17
N LEU A 20 14.43 3.14 -12.37
CA LEU A 20 13.20 2.50 -12.82
C LEU A 20 12.86 1.27 -11.98
N CYS A 21 13.84 0.42 -11.67
CA CYS A 21 13.64 -0.71 -10.76
C CYS A 21 13.19 -0.25 -9.37
N TRP A 22 13.75 0.85 -8.86
CA TRP A 22 13.29 1.44 -7.59
C TRP A 22 11.82 1.85 -7.65
N VAL A 23 11.44 2.62 -8.68
CA VAL A 23 10.07 3.10 -8.86
C VAL A 23 9.09 1.93 -9.00
N ILE A 24 9.45 0.88 -9.73
CA ILE A 24 8.63 -0.34 -9.84
C ILE A 24 8.43 -0.98 -8.46
N GLY A 25 9.47 -1.01 -7.63
CA GLY A 25 9.36 -1.48 -6.24
C GLY A 25 8.35 -0.67 -5.42
N VAL A 26 8.45 0.66 -5.47
CA VAL A 26 7.52 1.59 -4.79
C VAL A 26 6.08 1.41 -5.29
N VAL A 27 5.87 1.28 -6.60
CA VAL A 27 4.53 1.04 -7.16
C VAL A 27 4.01 -0.34 -6.72
N GLY A 28 4.87 -1.35 -6.63
CA GLY A 28 4.52 -2.67 -6.12
C GLY A 28 4.04 -2.64 -4.67
N THR A 29 4.69 -1.87 -3.80
CA THR A 29 4.24 -1.71 -2.41
C THR A 29 2.95 -0.91 -2.32
N GLN A 30 2.78 0.11 -3.17
CA GLN A 30 1.53 0.88 -3.28
C GLN A 30 0.33 -0.02 -3.63
N ILE A 31 0.50 -0.90 -4.63
CA ILE A 31 -0.54 -1.86 -5.01
C ILE A 31 -0.88 -2.79 -3.84
N ARG A 32 0.15 -3.32 -3.15
CA ARG A 32 -0.05 -4.19 -1.97
C ARG A 32 -0.80 -3.47 -0.84
N CYS A 33 -0.46 -2.22 -0.54
CA CYS A 33 -1.16 -1.43 0.48
C CYS A 33 -2.64 -1.26 0.10
N GLN A 34 -2.93 -0.98 -1.18
CA GLN A 34 -4.28 -0.80 -1.66
C GLN A 34 -5.08 -2.12 -1.65
N ASP A 35 -4.47 -3.23 -2.04
CA ASP A 35 -5.09 -4.55 -1.98
C ASP A 35 -5.38 -4.98 -0.54
N SER A 36 -4.46 -4.74 0.39
CA SER A 36 -4.64 -4.97 1.82
C SER A 36 -5.77 -4.11 2.39
N ALA A 37 -5.81 -2.81 2.06
CA ALA A 37 -6.88 -1.92 2.49
C ALA A 37 -8.25 -2.45 2.01
N MET A 38 -8.34 -2.84 0.73
CA MET A 38 -9.57 -3.36 0.15
C MET A 38 -10.00 -4.70 0.76
N ALA A 39 -9.05 -5.59 1.03
CA ALA A 39 -9.33 -6.87 1.68
C ALA A 39 -9.94 -6.69 3.07
N ILE A 40 -9.35 -5.81 3.90
CA ILE A 40 -9.87 -5.50 5.24
C ILE A 40 -11.25 -4.83 5.12
N ALA A 41 -11.38 -3.83 4.25
CA ALA A 41 -12.59 -3.04 4.13
C ALA A 41 -13.79 -3.90 3.68
N ARG A 42 -13.57 -4.88 2.78
CA ARG A 42 -14.59 -5.85 2.38
C ARG A 42 -15.07 -6.76 3.52
N GLN A 43 -14.18 -7.19 4.41
CA GLN A 43 -14.56 -8.01 5.57
C GLN A 43 -15.37 -7.18 6.58
N LEU A 44 -14.93 -5.94 6.83
CA LEU A 44 -15.63 -5.01 7.70
C LEU A 44 -17.00 -4.60 7.17
N ALA A 45 -17.15 -4.45 5.86
CA ALA A 45 -18.44 -4.16 5.23
C ALA A 45 -19.47 -5.26 5.49
N ARG A 46 -19.02 -6.53 5.57
CA ARG A 46 -19.85 -7.70 5.90
C ARG A 46 -20.09 -7.87 7.41
N GLY A 47 -19.45 -7.06 8.25
CA GLY A 47 -19.43 -7.27 9.70
C GLY A 47 -18.59 -8.47 10.16
N ASP A 48 -17.73 -9.03 9.30
CA ASP A 48 -16.83 -10.14 9.69
C ASP A 48 -15.55 -9.61 10.34
N GLU A 49 -15.62 -9.36 11.65
CA GLU A 49 -14.46 -8.89 12.43
C GLU A 49 -13.34 -9.94 12.50
N ALA A 50 -13.66 -11.24 12.52
CA ALA A 50 -12.64 -12.30 12.53
C ALA A 50 -11.92 -12.40 11.18
N GLY A 51 -12.65 -12.23 10.07
CA GLY A 51 -12.10 -12.07 8.73
C GLY A 51 -11.23 -10.84 8.60
N ALA A 52 -11.66 -9.70 9.16
CA ALA A 52 -10.88 -8.46 9.16
C ALA A 52 -9.57 -8.59 9.93
N GLN A 53 -9.57 -9.26 11.10
CA GLN A 53 -8.34 -9.53 11.85
C GLN A 53 -7.36 -10.44 11.09
N ARG A 54 -7.87 -11.47 10.40
CA ARG A 54 -7.03 -12.31 9.52
C ARG A 54 -6.44 -11.52 8.35
N ALA A 55 -7.22 -10.62 7.76
CA ALA A 55 -6.75 -9.74 6.69
C ALA A 55 -5.68 -8.76 7.20
N ARG A 56 -5.83 -8.20 8.41
CA ARG A 56 -4.80 -7.37 9.06
C ARG A 56 -3.49 -8.14 9.28
N ALA A 57 -3.55 -9.41 9.65
CA ALA A 57 -2.35 -10.24 9.81
C ALA A 57 -1.60 -10.49 8.49
N SER A 58 -2.25 -10.31 7.34
CA SER A 58 -1.62 -10.42 6.01
C SER A 58 -1.06 -9.10 5.47
N VAL A 59 -1.20 -8.01 6.21
CA VAL A 59 -0.63 -6.70 5.84
C VAL A 59 0.90 -6.78 5.89
N PRO A 60 1.61 -6.11 4.97
CA PRO A 60 3.07 -6.08 5.00
C PRO A 60 3.62 -5.61 6.36
N SER A 61 4.72 -6.21 6.80
CA SER A 61 5.40 -5.84 8.04
C SER A 61 5.97 -4.43 7.95
N GLY A 62 5.73 -3.60 8.97
CA GLY A 62 6.17 -2.20 8.98
C GLY A 62 5.08 -1.21 8.56
N SER A 63 4.00 -1.69 7.97
CA SER A 63 2.86 -0.85 7.59
C SER A 63 1.91 -0.63 8.77
N SER A 64 1.32 0.56 8.84
CA SER A 64 0.28 0.91 9.80
C SER A 64 -1.09 0.81 9.15
N VAL A 65 -2.09 0.33 9.90
CA VAL A 65 -3.47 0.18 9.41
C VAL A 65 -4.38 1.05 10.26
N GLN A 66 -5.13 1.93 9.62
CA GLN A 66 -6.14 2.76 10.24
C GLN A 66 -7.52 2.40 9.67
N VAL A 67 -8.50 2.28 10.55
CA VAL A 67 -9.90 2.03 10.17
C VAL A 67 -10.75 3.10 10.82
N SER A 68 -11.52 3.81 10.02
CA SER A 68 -12.52 4.77 10.47
C SER A 68 -13.91 4.35 10.02
N TYR A 69 -14.90 4.67 10.85
CA TYR A 69 -16.31 4.43 10.57
C TYR A 69 -17.02 5.79 10.53
N ASP A 70 -17.70 6.08 9.43
CA ASP A 70 -18.52 7.27 9.23
C ASP A 70 -19.93 6.85 8.82
N GLY A 71 -20.83 6.77 9.80
CA GLY A 71 -22.17 6.20 9.62
C GLY A 71 -22.11 4.75 9.14
N ASP A 72 -22.60 4.50 7.93
CA ASP A 72 -22.55 3.19 7.27
C ASP A 72 -21.31 3.04 6.38
N VAL A 73 -20.41 4.02 6.33
CA VAL A 73 -19.20 3.96 5.52
C VAL A 73 -18.02 3.51 6.38
N VAL A 74 -17.30 2.50 5.92
CA VAL A 74 -16.02 2.07 6.48
C VAL A 74 -14.92 2.56 5.56
N GLN A 75 -13.96 3.28 6.13
CA GLN A 75 -12.74 3.66 5.44
C GLN A 75 -11.56 2.96 6.09
N VAL A 76 -10.72 2.37 5.25
CA VAL A 76 -9.48 1.70 5.65
C VAL A 76 -8.32 2.37 4.94
N VAL A 77 -7.31 2.75 5.69
CA VAL A 77 -6.05 3.30 5.20
C VAL A 77 -4.92 2.39 5.68
N VAL A 78 -4.01 2.07 4.77
CA VAL A 78 -2.79 1.30 5.05
C VAL A 78 -1.61 2.14 4.60
N ASP A 79 -0.77 2.56 5.54
CA ASP A 79 0.40 3.38 5.28
C ASP A 79 1.67 2.56 5.45
N ASP A 80 2.62 2.71 4.55
CA ASP A 80 3.91 2.02 4.55
C ASP A 80 5.02 3.01 4.18
N GLU A 81 6.25 2.72 4.63
CA GLU A 81 7.41 3.55 4.31
C GLU A 81 8.51 2.68 3.69
N LEU A 82 8.91 3.02 2.46
CA LEU A 82 9.95 2.28 1.74
C LEU A 82 11.24 3.10 1.66
N SER A 83 12.34 2.51 2.13
CA SER A 83 13.68 3.13 2.08
C SER A 83 14.67 2.25 1.32
N TRP A 84 15.40 2.79 0.32
CA TRP A 84 16.52 2.09 -0.34
C TRP A 84 17.86 2.65 0.12
N GLY A 85 18.38 2.16 1.24
CA GLY A 85 19.67 2.61 1.76
C GLY A 85 19.68 4.12 2.05
N ARG A 86 20.25 4.91 1.14
CA ARG A 86 20.29 6.39 1.24
C ARG A 86 19.18 7.12 0.47
N LEU A 87 18.45 6.43 -0.40
CA LEU A 87 17.25 6.99 -0.99
C LEU A 87 16.18 6.99 0.09
N GLY A 88 15.78 8.20 0.49
CA GLY A 88 14.99 8.48 1.68
C GLY A 88 13.66 7.72 1.75
N PRO A 89 12.99 7.77 2.91
CA PRO A 89 11.71 7.09 3.09
C PRO A 89 10.69 7.68 2.10
N VAL A 90 10.19 6.82 1.21
CA VAL A 90 9.06 7.13 0.35
C VAL A 90 7.83 6.60 1.08
N ALA A 91 6.97 7.51 1.51
CA ALA A 91 5.67 7.15 2.07
C ALA A 91 4.75 6.64 0.96
N VAL A 92 4.09 5.53 1.24
CA VAL A 92 3.22 4.79 0.34
C VAL A 92 1.92 4.53 1.10
N SER A 93 0.77 4.80 0.50
CA SER A 93 -0.51 4.72 1.23
C SER A 93 -1.61 4.12 0.36
N GLY A 94 -2.21 3.02 0.80
CA GLY A 94 -3.41 2.43 0.20
C GLY A 94 -4.67 2.86 0.94
N ARG A 95 -5.75 3.19 0.21
CA ARG A 95 -7.03 3.57 0.80
C ARG A 95 -8.19 2.84 0.14
N ALA A 96 -9.11 2.34 0.95
CA ALA A 96 -10.35 1.74 0.50
C ALA A 96 -11.52 2.29 1.33
N THR A 97 -12.63 2.61 0.65
CA THR A 97 -13.86 3.09 1.27
C THR A 97 -15.01 2.23 0.78
N VAL A 98 -15.83 1.71 1.70
CA VAL A 98 -16.93 0.79 1.38
C VAL A 98 -18.11 1.05 2.30
N THR A 99 -19.32 0.92 1.77
CA THR A 99 -20.54 0.95 2.58
C THR A 99 -20.76 -0.41 3.24
N ARG A 100 -21.08 -0.42 4.54
CA ARG A 100 -21.51 -1.60 5.29
C ARG A 100 -22.82 -2.13 4.74
N GLU A 101 -22.95 -3.44 4.81
CA GLU A 101 -24.21 -4.08 4.50
C GLU A 101 -25.24 -3.76 5.62
N PRO A 102 -26.53 -3.58 5.29
CA PRO A 102 -27.54 -3.08 6.24
C PRO A 102 -27.68 -3.93 7.51
N HIS A 103 -27.55 -5.25 7.37
CA HIS A 103 -27.58 -6.21 8.49
C HIS A 103 -26.39 -6.07 9.45
N ALA A 104 -25.22 -5.64 8.97
CA ALA A 104 -24.04 -5.38 9.80
C ALA A 104 -24.09 -4.03 10.52
N ALA A 105 -24.93 -3.09 10.08
CA ALA A 105 -25.12 -1.79 10.72
C ALA A 105 -25.96 -1.89 12.02
N GLY A 106 -26.86 -2.89 12.11
CA GLY A 106 -27.71 -3.12 13.27
C GLY A 106 -27.02 -3.83 14.45
N GLN A 107 -25.84 -4.40 14.23
CA GLN A 107 -25.08 -5.16 15.23
C GLN A 107 -24.02 -4.26 15.88
N ARG A 108 -24.47 -3.22 16.60
CA ARG A 108 -23.58 -2.39 17.41
C ARG A 108 -23.40 -3.01 18.80
N PRO A 109 -22.17 -3.22 19.29
CA PRO A 109 -21.94 -3.38 20.73
C PRO A 109 -22.24 -2.09 21.49
#